data_AF-A0A1R2BPC4-F1
#
_entry.id   AF-A0A1R2BPC4-F1
#
_cell.length_a   1.000
_cell.length_b   1.000
_cell.length_c   1.000
_cell.angle_alpha   90.00
_cell.angle_beta   90.00
_cell.angle_gamma   90.00
#
_symmetry.space_group_name_H-M   'P 1'
#
loop_
_entity.id
_entity.type
_entity.pdbx_description
1 polymer ?
#
loop_
_entity_poly.entity_id
_entity_poly.type
_entity_poly.pdbx_seq_one_letter_code
_entity_poly.pdbx_strand_id
1 'polypeptide(L)'
;MSAPDCYLNNLALDMVTEIDHINNYCLCSKCTCGKHICPKPRGKMYPKSTFNSYYKLNYKRHSLSQKPSFSATPHRKSIFKLESETTTSHDYKAYPIDSSCNITTPKHSHEGLNKYRLSSCSTYRQDFTNWGSMKTESTKFTRTNVGTGVKFNATSTYASCYQNSPTAPSKIVKPTANTNILCTGNVVKTPETTMKSSYSKYRSLPSQPIHRGDNTVPLPAFPNQYATINSINYDSKDIGVTIRRVRKTFE
;
A
#
# COMPACT_ATOMS: atom_id res chain seq x y z
N MET A 1 -49.77 -19.62 30.66
CA MET A 1 -48.48 -18.91 30.61
C MET A 1 -48.73 -17.48 31.03
N SER A 2 -48.40 -17.12 32.28
CA SER A 2 -48.58 -15.75 32.77
C SER A 2 -47.62 -14.83 32.02
N ALA A 3 -48.11 -13.68 31.57
CA ALA A 3 -47.27 -12.68 30.93
C ALA A 3 -46.19 -12.21 31.94
N PRO A 4 -44.94 -11.99 31.50
CA PRO A 4 -43.92 -11.40 32.36
C PRO A 4 -44.38 -9.99 32.74
N ASP A 5 -44.51 -9.72 34.04
CA ASP A 5 -44.88 -8.42 34.55
C ASP A 5 -43.87 -7.38 34.04
N CYS A 6 -44.37 -6.44 33.23
CA CYS A 6 -43.53 -5.38 32.71
C CYS A 6 -43.24 -4.39 33.83
N TYR A 7 -41.97 -4.07 34.03
CA TYR A 7 -41.52 -3.03 34.97
C TYR A 7 -42.26 -1.69 34.78
N LEU A 8 -42.67 -1.36 33.55
CA LEU A 8 -43.39 -0.12 33.23
C LEU A 8 -44.88 -0.13 33.63
N ASN A 9 -45.45 -1.27 34.01
CA ASN A 9 -46.85 -1.36 34.47
C ASN A 9 -46.98 -1.08 35.98
N ASN A 10 -45.88 -0.81 36.67
CA ASN A 10 -45.90 -0.53 38.09
C ASN A 10 -46.48 0.88 38.33
N LEU A 11 -47.66 0.97 38.96
CA LEU A 11 -48.33 2.24 39.29
C LEU A 11 -47.49 3.16 40.20
N ALA A 12 -46.42 2.66 40.81
CA ALA A 12 -45.49 3.45 41.60
C ALA A 12 -44.49 4.25 40.76
N LEU A 13 -44.40 4.02 39.45
CA LEU A 13 -43.55 4.80 38.55
C LEU A 13 -44.29 6.06 38.11
N ASP A 14 -43.65 7.20 38.36
CA ASP A 14 -44.16 8.50 37.95
C ASP A 14 -44.21 8.62 36.41
N MET A 15 -45.09 9.48 35.91
CA MET A 15 -45.30 9.66 34.48
C MET A 15 -44.01 10.16 33.82
N VAL A 16 -43.44 9.37 32.91
CA VAL A 16 -42.23 9.77 32.15
C VAL A 16 -42.60 10.94 31.24
N THR A 17 -42.00 12.10 31.46
CA THR A 17 -42.28 13.30 30.66
C THR A 17 -41.61 13.19 29.29
N GLU A 18 -42.12 13.96 28.31
CA GLU A 18 -41.50 14.04 26.98
C GLU A 18 -40.03 14.50 27.04
N ILE A 19 -39.70 15.35 28.02
CA ILE A 19 -38.34 15.84 28.29
C ILE A 19 -37.40 14.69 28.69
N ASP A 20 -37.90 13.72 29.47
CA ASP A 20 -37.11 12.55 29.88
C ASP A 20 -36.85 11.59 28.71
N HIS A 21 -37.78 11.51 27.76
CA HIS A 21 -37.56 10.79 26.51
C HIS A 21 -36.47 11.45 25.65
N ILE A 22 -36.44 12.78 25.58
CA ILE A 22 -35.44 13.55 24.85
C ILE A 22 -34.05 13.42 25.51
N ASN A 23 -34.00 13.46 26.85
CA ASN A 23 -32.76 13.44 27.62
C ASN A 23 -32.20 12.03 27.88
N ASN A 24 -32.84 10.97 27.38
CA ASN A 24 -32.49 9.56 27.62
C ASN A 24 -32.71 9.05 29.04
N TYR A 25 -33.52 9.74 29.84
CA TYR A 25 -33.92 9.27 31.17
C TYR A 25 -35.16 8.37 31.14
N CYS A 26 -35.74 8.11 29.96
CA CYS A 26 -36.86 7.19 29.84
C CYS A 26 -36.47 5.74 30.19
N LEU A 27 -37.32 5.08 30.97
CA LEU A 27 -37.15 3.68 31.37
C LEU A 27 -37.53 2.67 30.28
N CYS A 28 -37.93 3.15 29.09
CA CYS A 28 -38.39 2.33 27.98
C CYS A 28 -37.34 1.32 27.47
N SER A 29 -36.05 1.59 27.66
CA SER A 29 -34.96 0.64 27.34
C SER A 29 -35.02 -0.63 28.21
N LYS A 30 -35.71 -0.57 29.35
CA LYS A 30 -35.86 -1.69 30.29
C LYS A 30 -37.16 -2.49 30.08
N CYS A 31 -38.07 -2.08 29.18
CA CYS A 31 -39.21 -2.94 28.84
C CYS A 31 -38.77 -4.08 27.93
N THR A 32 -39.04 -5.30 28.38
CA THR A 32 -38.93 -6.56 27.62
C THR A 32 -40.28 -6.97 26.99
N CYS A 33 -41.31 -6.19 27.25
CA CYS A 33 -42.72 -6.50 27.04
C CYS A 33 -43.22 -6.28 25.60
N GLY A 34 -42.50 -5.51 24.78
CA GLY A 34 -42.85 -5.20 23.39
C GLY A 34 -44.12 -4.36 23.17
N LYS A 35 -44.97 -4.17 24.18
CA LYS A 35 -46.23 -3.41 24.10
C LYS A 35 -46.03 -1.89 24.24
N HIS A 36 -44.95 -1.45 24.88
CA HIS A 36 -44.64 -0.03 25.06
C HIS A 36 -43.81 0.48 23.88
N ILE A 37 -44.38 1.39 23.10
CA ILE A 37 -43.69 2.07 21.99
C ILE A 37 -43.06 3.34 22.54
N CYS A 38 -41.73 3.40 22.53
CA CYS A 38 -41.02 4.63 22.90
C CYS A 38 -41.09 5.62 21.72
N PRO A 39 -41.53 6.88 21.92
CA PRO A 39 -41.62 7.89 20.86
C PRO A 39 -40.23 8.35 20.36
N LYS A 40 -39.15 7.96 21.05
CA LYS A 40 -37.80 8.34 20.68
C LYS A 40 -37.35 7.65 19.38
N PRO A 41 -36.95 8.39 18.33
CA PRO A 41 -36.28 7.79 17.18
C PRO A 41 -34.95 7.18 17.63
N ARG A 42 -34.58 6.00 17.11
CA ARG A 42 -33.30 5.31 17.37
C ARG A 42 -32.12 6.08 16.74
N GLY A 43 -31.88 7.31 17.19
CA GLY A 43 -30.78 8.20 16.80
C GLY A 43 -29.63 8.11 17.79
N LYS A 44 -28.41 8.38 17.30
CA LYS A 44 -27.17 8.31 18.10
C LYS A 44 -27.24 9.26 19.30
N MET A 45 -26.85 8.75 20.46
CA MET A 45 -26.90 9.34 21.82
C MET A 45 -26.22 10.71 21.98
N TYR A 46 -25.40 11.12 21.02
CA TYR A 46 -24.68 12.39 21.09
C TYR A 46 -25.28 13.38 20.10
N PRO A 47 -25.72 14.57 20.54
CA PRO A 47 -25.88 15.68 19.62
C PRO A 47 -24.54 15.81 18.90
N LYS A 48 -24.53 15.64 17.57
CA LYS A 48 -23.32 15.94 16.79
C LYS A 48 -22.95 17.36 17.18
N SER A 49 -21.79 17.51 17.84
CA SER A 49 -21.26 18.80 18.26
C SER A 49 -21.59 19.82 17.18
N THR A 50 -22.37 20.85 17.55
CA THR A 50 -22.75 21.96 16.66
C THR A 50 -21.51 22.71 16.15
N PHE A 51 -20.35 22.43 16.75
CA PHE A 51 -19.05 22.92 16.35
C PHE A 51 -18.46 22.04 15.23
N ASN A 52 -18.87 22.32 14.00
CA ASN A 52 -18.10 21.91 12.83
C ASN A 52 -16.85 22.78 12.76
N SER A 53 -15.70 22.21 13.13
CA SER A 53 -14.42 22.89 12.92
C SER A 53 -14.22 23.21 11.44
N TYR A 54 -13.51 24.31 11.15
CA TYR A 54 -13.11 24.69 9.79
C TYR A 54 -12.44 23.53 9.05
N TYR A 55 -11.69 22.69 9.77
CA TYR A 55 -11.10 21.47 9.24
C TYR A 55 -12.15 20.47 8.71
N LYS A 56 -13.22 20.17 9.46
CA LYS A 56 -14.28 19.25 9.00
C LYS A 56 -15.06 19.77 7.80
N LEU A 57 -15.17 21.09 7.65
CA LEU A 57 -15.87 21.70 6.51
C LEU A 57 -15.05 21.55 5.23
N ASN A 58 -13.73 21.75 5.31
CA ASN A 58 -12.86 21.79 4.13
C ASN A 58 -12.22 20.45 3.77
N TYR A 59 -11.99 19.57 4.74
CA TYR A 59 -11.34 18.27 4.52
C TYR A 59 -12.37 17.15 4.59
N LYS A 60 -13.13 17.00 3.49
CA LYS A 60 -14.03 15.87 3.29
C LYS A 60 -13.31 14.79 2.48
N ARG A 61 -13.73 13.53 2.64
CA ARG A 61 -13.28 12.47 1.73
C ARG A 61 -13.81 12.80 0.34
N HIS A 62 -12.94 13.29 -0.54
CA HIS A 62 -13.25 13.39 -1.95
C HIS A 62 -13.25 11.98 -2.54
N SER A 63 -14.28 11.63 -3.29
CA SER A 63 -14.28 10.41 -4.09
C SER A 63 -13.13 10.52 -5.08
N LEU A 64 -12.14 9.64 -4.95
CA LEU A 64 -11.09 9.52 -5.95
C LEU A 64 -11.80 9.16 -7.27
N SER A 65 -11.70 10.04 -8.26
CA SER A 65 -12.16 9.76 -9.62
C SER A 65 -11.59 8.41 -10.03
N GLN A 66 -12.43 7.53 -10.58
CA GLN A 66 -11.96 6.24 -11.09
C GLN A 66 -10.80 6.51 -12.05
N LYS A 67 -9.66 5.91 -11.73
CA LYS A 67 -8.47 5.99 -12.59
C LYS A 67 -8.90 5.56 -14.00
N PRO A 68 -8.58 6.32 -15.06
CA PRO A 68 -8.94 5.93 -16.42
C PRO A 68 -8.41 4.52 -16.66
N SER A 69 -9.34 3.61 -16.95
CA SER A 69 -9.07 2.21 -17.24
C SER A 69 -8.33 2.13 -18.57
N PHE A 70 -7.00 2.05 -18.54
CA PHE A 70 -6.24 1.65 -19.71
C PHE A 70 -6.45 0.15 -19.92
N SER A 71 -7.43 -0.18 -20.75
CA SER A 71 -7.57 -1.52 -21.29
C SER A 71 -6.40 -1.76 -22.23
N ALA A 72 -5.49 -2.68 -21.88
CA ALA A 72 -4.49 -3.16 -22.81
C ALA A 72 -5.21 -3.67 -24.07
N THR A 73 -4.79 -3.22 -25.24
CA THR A 73 -5.34 -3.74 -26.49
C THR A 73 -5.03 -5.24 -26.58
N PRO A 74 -6.00 -6.09 -26.95
CA PRO A 74 -5.77 -7.52 -27.05
C PRO A 74 -4.69 -7.78 -28.10
N HIS A 75 -3.70 -8.60 -27.74
CA HIS A 75 -2.60 -8.98 -28.63
C HIS A 75 -3.18 -9.63 -29.90
N ARG A 76 -2.98 -8.99 -31.05
CA ARG A 76 -3.32 -9.58 -32.35
C ARG A 76 -2.28 -10.64 -32.70
N LYS A 77 -2.71 -11.88 -32.88
CA LYS A 77 -1.82 -12.94 -33.41
C LYS A 77 -1.47 -12.60 -34.86
N SER A 78 -0.25 -12.92 -35.28
CA SER A 78 0.19 -12.75 -36.67
C SER A 78 -0.73 -13.53 -37.61
N ILE A 79 -1.20 -12.88 -38.68
CA ILE A 79 -2.01 -13.51 -39.73
C ILE A 79 -1.14 -14.41 -40.62
N PHE A 80 0.17 -14.13 -40.64
CA PHE A 80 1.13 -14.87 -41.45
C PHE A 80 1.48 -16.18 -40.75
N LYS A 81 1.21 -17.29 -41.43
CA LYS A 81 1.72 -18.61 -41.05
C LYS A 81 3.17 -18.70 -41.52
N LEU A 82 4.06 -19.08 -40.63
CA LEU A 82 5.44 -19.40 -40.99
C LEU A 82 5.45 -20.79 -41.62
N GLU A 83 5.83 -20.90 -42.88
CA GLU A 83 6.11 -22.19 -43.51
C GLU A 83 7.35 -22.78 -42.83
N SER A 84 7.17 -23.90 -42.13
CA SER A 84 8.22 -24.55 -41.34
C SER A 84 8.89 -25.69 -42.12
N GLU A 85 8.62 -25.78 -43.42
CA GLU A 85 9.21 -26.80 -44.29
C GLU A 85 10.66 -26.42 -44.57
N THR A 86 11.58 -27.25 -44.06
CA THR A 86 12.99 -27.14 -44.36
C THR A 86 13.31 -27.93 -45.62
N THR A 87 14.33 -27.51 -46.36
CA THR A 87 14.83 -28.26 -47.52
C THR A 87 15.16 -29.71 -47.17
N THR A 88 15.66 -29.96 -45.96
CA THR A 88 15.89 -31.31 -45.44
C THR A 88 14.62 -32.15 -45.39
N SER A 89 13.49 -31.59 -44.96
CA SER A 89 12.20 -32.31 -44.95
C SER A 89 11.68 -32.58 -46.35
N HIS A 90 11.99 -31.71 -47.31
CA HIS A 90 11.59 -31.89 -48.70
C HIS A 90 12.45 -32.96 -49.40
N ASP A 91 13.76 -32.97 -49.13
CA ASP A 91 14.74 -33.78 -49.85
C ASP A 91 14.92 -35.19 -49.26
N TYR A 92 14.70 -35.36 -47.96
CA TYR A 92 14.87 -36.65 -47.28
C TYR A 92 13.50 -37.24 -46.89
N LYS A 93 12.81 -37.82 -47.88
CA LYS A 93 11.60 -38.61 -47.63
C LYS A 93 11.98 -40.05 -47.29
N ALA A 94 11.27 -40.65 -46.34
CA ALA A 94 11.46 -42.06 -46.01
C ALA A 94 11.12 -42.90 -47.26
N TYR A 95 12.12 -43.59 -47.81
CA TYR A 95 11.89 -44.55 -48.87
C TYR A 95 11.29 -45.82 -48.28
N PRO A 96 10.28 -46.43 -48.92
CA PRO A 96 9.80 -47.74 -48.52
C PRO A 96 10.97 -48.72 -48.63
N ILE A 97 11.35 -49.34 -47.51
CA ILE A 97 12.36 -50.38 -47.50
C ILE A 97 11.68 -51.64 -48.02
N ASP A 98 12.12 -52.12 -49.17
CA ASP A 98 11.66 -53.40 -49.71
C ASP A 98 11.96 -54.51 -48.71
N SER A 99 10.90 -55.17 -48.24
CA SER A 99 10.96 -56.25 -47.25
C SER A 99 11.61 -57.54 -47.78
N SER A 100 12.16 -57.51 -49.00
CA SER A 100 12.76 -58.64 -49.70
C SER A 100 14.19 -58.94 -49.26
N CYS A 101 14.87 -58.01 -48.56
CA CYS A 101 16.19 -58.24 -47.98
C CYS A 101 16.06 -58.77 -46.53
N ASN A 102 15.31 -59.85 -46.35
CA ASN A 102 15.42 -60.66 -45.14
C ASN A 102 16.68 -61.53 -45.26
N ILE A 103 17.85 -60.91 -45.10
CA ILE A 103 19.06 -61.65 -44.75
C ILE A 103 18.77 -62.24 -43.37
N THR A 104 18.50 -63.54 -43.34
CA THR A 104 18.44 -64.34 -42.12
C THR A 104 19.75 -64.16 -41.37
N THR A 105 19.81 -63.18 -40.48
CA THR A 105 20.90 -63.09 -39.52
C THR A 105 20.82 -64.35 -38.66
N PRO A 106 21.94 -65.07 -38.44
CA PRO A 106 21.93 -66.20 -37.54
C PRO A 106 21.49 -65.66 -36.18
N LYS A 107 20.40 -66.23 -35.63
CA LYS A 107 19.96 -65.98 -34.27
C LYS A 107 21.08 -66.46 -33.35
N HIS A 108 22.01 -65.57 -33.01
CA HIS A 108 22.88 -65.79 -31.88
C HIS A 108 21.98 -65.81 -30.65
N SER A 109 21.80 -67.02 -30.09
CA SER A 109 21.20 -67.19 -28.77
C SER A 109 22.05 -66.39 -27.79
N HIS A 110 21.58 -65.21 -27.40
CA HIS A 110 22.13 -64.51 -26.24
C HIS A 110 21.67 -65.27 -24.99
N GLU A 111 22.29 -66.42 -24.74
CA GLU A 111 22.23 -67.09 -23.44
C GLU A 111 22.86 -66.16 -22.40
N GLY A 112 22.00 -65.40 -21.71
CA GLY A 112 22.13 -65.06 -20.29
C GLY A 112 23.43 -64.45 -19.77
N LEU A 113 24.29 -63.88 -20.62
CA LEU A 113 25.48 -63.16 -20.18
C LEU A 113 25.10 -61.75 -19.75
N ASN A 114 24.53 -61.62 -18.55
CA ASN A 114 24.71 -60.46 -17.66
C ASN A 114 24.13 -60.78 -16.27
N LYS A 115 24.83 -61.64 -15.51
CA LYS A 115 24.56 -61.82 -14.07
C LYS A 115 25.02 -60.62 -13.22
N TYR A 116 25.69 -59.64 -13.84
CA TYR A 116 26.20 -58.46 -13.17
C TYR A 116 25.42 -57.24 -13.63
N ARG A 117 24.59 -56.72 -12.73
CA ARG A 117 23.90 -55.44 -12.94
C ARG A 117 24.93 -54.34 -12.73
N LEU A 118 25.24 -53.57 -13.78
CA LEU A 118 26.10 -52.40 -13.65
C LEU A 118 25.41 -51.40 -12.68
N SER A 119 25.97 -51.27 -11.48
CA SER A 119 25.49 -50.35 -10.44
C SER A 119 26.35 -49.09 -10.42
N SER A 120 26.57 -48.48 -11.58
CA SER A 120 27.16 -47.14 -11.65
C SER A 120 26.06 -46.09 -11.48
N CYS A 121 26.20 -45.25 -10.46
CA CYS A 121 25.46 -44.00 -10.36
C CYS A 121 26.44 -42.86 -10.62
N SER A 122 26.00 -41.81 -11.32
CA SER A 122 26.80 -40.60 -11.43
C SER A 122 26.93 -39.95 -10.05
N THR A 123 28.04 -39.23 -9.84
CA THR A 123 28.25 -38.41 -8.63
C THR A 123 27.08 -37.43 -8.43
N TYR A 124 26.57 -36.85 -9.51
CA TYR A 124 25.38 -35.99 -9.47
C TYR A 124 24.16 -36.67 -8.82
N ARG A 125 23.91 -37.95 -9.12
CA ARG A 125 22.78 -38.68 -8.52
C ARG A 125 23.01 -38.99 -7.03
N GLN A 126 24.27 -39.18 -6.61
CA GLN A 126 24.61 -39.36 -5.19
C GLN A 126 24.50 -38.05 -4.41
N ASP A 127 25.02 -36.96 -4.96
CA ASP A 127 25.17 -35.69 -4.25
C ASP A 127 23.88 -34.87 -4.20
N PHE A 128 23.02 -34.97 -5.21
CA PHE A 128 21.79 -34.18 -5.33
C PHE A 128 20.55 -35.03 -5.08
N THR A 129 20.53 -35.71 -3.93
CA THR A 129 19.34 -36.44 -3.48
C THR A 129 18.21 -35.46 -3.19
N ASN A 130 16.99 -35.77 -3.64
CA ASN A 130 15.82 -34.96 -3.33
C ASN A 130 15.47 -35.09 -1.84
N TRP A 131 15.82 -34.09 -1.04
CA TRP A 131 15.55 -34.01 0.39
C TRP A 131 14.07 -33.75 0.73
N GLY A 132 13.20 -33.64 -0.28
CA GLY A 132 11.79 -33.34 -0.12
C GLY A 132 11.52 -31.87 0.24
N SER A 133 10.24 -31.51 0.32
CA SER A 133 9.84 -30.19 0.82
C SER A 133 10.08 -30.12 2.33
N MET A 134 11.07 -29.34 2.76
CA MET A 134 11.23 -29.04 4.19
C MET A 134 9.97 -28.33 4.68
N LYS A 135 9.25 -28.95 5.61
CA LYS A 135 8.14 -28.29 6.30
C LYS A 135 8.74 -27.21 7.17
N THR A 136 8.70 -25.97 6.71
CA THR A 136 8.96 -24.82 7.57
C THR A 136 7.77 -24.70 8.51
N GLU A 137 7.90 -25.23 9.71
CA GLU A 137 6.97 -24.90 10.78
C GLU A 137 7.08 -23.39 11.00
N SER A 138 6.11 -22.64 10.50
CA SER A 138 6.06 -21.20 10.76
C SER A 138 5.72 -21.05 12.24
N THR A 139 6.75 -20.90 13.08
CA THR A 139 6.56 -20.45 14.45
C THR A 139 6.15 -18.98 14.36
N LYS A 140 4.85 -18.75 14.15
CA LYS A 140 4.28 -17.41 14.27
C LYS A 140 4.53 -17.01 15.72
N PHE A 141 5.56 -16.18 15.93
CA PHE A 141 5.85 -15.62 17.23
C PHE A 141 4.65 -14.75 17.60
N THR A 142 3.77 -15.27 18.46
CA THR A 142 2.65 -14.52 18.99
C THR A 142 3.26 -13.36 19.75
N ARG A 143 3.23 -12.15 19.16
CA ARG A 143 3.65 -10.94 19.87
C ARG A 143 2.67 -10.76 21.02
N THR A 144 3.04 -11.24 22.20
CA THR A 144 2.37 -10.89 23.44
C THR A 144 2.52 -9.39 23.57
N ASN A 145 1.40 -8.70 23.50
CA ASN A 145 1.36 -7.25 23.64
C ASN A 145 1.64 -6.97 25.11
N VAL A 146 2.92 -6.86 25.48
CA VAL A 146 3.34 -6.49 26.83
C VAL A 146 2.98 -5.03 26.98
N GLY A 147 1.76 -4.78 27.47
CA GLY A 147 1.34 -3.46 27.88
C GLY A 147 2.33 -2.96 28.92
N THR A 148 3.12 -1.96 28.57
CA THR A 148 3.93 -1.23 29.54
C THR A 148 2.95 -0.58 30.50
N GLY A 149 2.74 -1.18 31.68
CA GLY A 149 1.85 -0.68 32.74
C GLY A 149 2.31 0.66 33.34
N VAL A 150 3.06 1.45 32.59
CA VAL A 150 3.58 2.75 32.95
C VAL A 150 2.42 3.74 32.88
N LYS A 151 1.90 4.10 34.07
CA LYS A 151 0.91 5.17 34.19
C LYS A 151 1.59 6.49 33.86
N PHE A 152 1.03 7.21 32.89
CA PHE A 152 1.53 8.52 32.49
C PHE A 152 1.11 9.57 33.52
N ASN A 153 2.03 9.94 34.40
CA ASN A 153 1.84 10.93 35.45
C ASN A 153 2.35 12.32 35.06
N ALA A 154 2.15 12.76 33.81
CA ALA A 154 2.55 14.10 33.44
C ALA A 154 1.49 15.12 33.89
N THR A 155 1.85 15.91 34.89
CA THR A 155 1.11 17.13 35.26
C THR A 155 1.59 18.27 34.38
N SER A 156 0.67 18.92 33.66
CA SER A 156 1.04 20.08 32.86
C SER A 156 1.44 21.25 33.75
N THR A 157 2.37 22.09 33.27
CA THR A 157 2.75 23.33 33.95
C THR A 157 1.56 24.26 34.17
N TYR A 158 0.56 24.21 33.29
CA TYR A 158 -0.70 24.93 33.49
C TYR A 158 -1.47 24.42 34.71
N ALA A 159 -1.63 23.10 34.86
CA ALA A 159 -2.31 22.51 36.01
C ALA A 159 -1.57 22.72 37.33
N SER A 160 -0.23 22.82 37.31
CA SER A 160 0.53 23.16 38.50
C SER A 160 0.41 24.64 38.89
N CYS A 161 0.34 25.55 37.91
CA CYS A 161 0.35 26.99 38.16
C CYS A 161 -1.04 27.59 38.44
N TYR A 162 -2.11 26.95 37.97
CA TYR A 162 -3.49 27.44 38.10
C TYR A 162 -4.33 26.50 38.97
N GLN A 163 -3.91 26.32 40.22
CA GLN A 163 -4.75 25.69 41.23
C GLN A 163 -5.72 26.72 41.79
N ASN A 164 -6.98 26.33 41.98
CA ASN A 164 -8.00 27.20 42.58
C ASN A 164 -7.55 27.55 44.01
N SER A 165 -6.92 28.71 44.18
CA SER A 165 -6.70 29.27 45.49
C SER A 165 -8.07 29.73 46.02
N PRO A 166 -8.43 29.40 47.27
CA PRO A 166 -9.66 29.91 47.86
C PRO A 166 -9.55 31.43 47.93
N THR A 167 -10.31 32.12 47.10
CA THR A 167 -10.37 33.57 47.07
C THR A 167 -10.96 34.03 48.39
N ALA A 168 -10.15 34.65 49.25
CA ALA A 168 -10.66 35.28 50.45
C ALA A 168 -11.70 36.35 50.04
N PRO A 169 -12.86 36.44 50.73
CA PRO A 169 -13.89 37.39 50.37
C PRO A 169 -13.36 38.82 50.49
N SER A 170 -13.26 39.51 49.36
CA SER A 170 -12.89 40.92 49.30
C SER A 170 -13.94 41.74 50.03
N LYS A 171 -13.50 42.52 51.04
CA LYS A 171 -14.34 43.53 51.68
C LYS A 171 -14.55 44.67 50.69
N ILE A 172 -15.77 44.78 50.17
CA ILE A 172 -16.20 45.89 49.31
C ILE A 172 -16.15 47.17 50.15
N VAL A 173 -15.12 47.98 49.97
CA VAL A 173 -15.08 49.36 50.46
C VAL A 173 -15.69 50.24 49.37
N LYS A 174 -16.85 50.83 49.64
CA LYS A 174 -17.50 51.77 48.72
C LYS A 174 -16.63 53.04 48.61
N PRO A 175 -16.30 53.51 47.40
CA PRO A 175 -15.58 54.76 47.25
C PRO A 175 -16.52 55.93 47.56
N THR A 176 -16.09 56.79 48.47
CA THR A 176 -16.74 58.07 48.77
C THR A 176 -16.62 58.96 47.53
N ALA A 177 -17.76 59.49 47.08
CA ALA A 177 -17.83 60.41 45.96
C ALA A 177 -16.96 61.64 46.21
N ASN A 178 -16.36 62.13 45.12
CA ASN A 178 -15.68 63.42 44.95
C ASN A 178 -14.15 63.37 44.99
N THR A 179 -13.53 62.91 43.89
CA THR A 179 -12.40 63.62 43.29
C THR A 179 -12.33 63.33 41.79
N ASN A 180 -12.45 64.39 40.98
CA ASN A 180 -12.13 64.37 39.56
C ASN A 180 -10.61 64.28 39.43
N ILE A 181 -10.07 63.09 39.16
CA ILE A 181 -8.67 62.93 38.77
C ILE A 181 -8.64 62.84 37.25
N LEU A 182 -8.31 63.97 36.62
CA LEU A 182 -7.85 64.04 35.23
C LEU A 182 -6.48 63.34 35.15
N CYS A 183 -6.47 62.04 34.87
CA CYS A 183 -5.25 61.33 34.50
C CYS A 183 -4.91 61.64 33.04
N THR A 184 -4.00 62.58 32.86
CA THR A 184 -3.19 62.73 31.66
C THR A 184 -2.15 61.61 31.58
N GLY A 185 -1.88 61.12 30.36
CA GLY A 185 -0.67 60.36 30.04
C GLY A 185 -0.83 58.85 29.94
N ASN A 186 -0.83 58.35 28.71
CA ASN A 186 -0.74 56.95 28.26
C ASN A 186 -2.06 56.17 28.27
N VAL A 187 -2.78 56.33 27.16
CA VAL A 187 -3.81 55.39 26.71
C VAL A 187 -3.26 53.97 26.80
N VAL A 188 -3.86 53.17 27.68
CA VAL A 188 -3.65 51.73 27.77
C VAL A 188 -3.85 51.15 26.37
N LYS A 189 -2.77 50.72 25.72
CA LYS A 189 -2.88 49.96 24.49
C LYS A 189 -3.68 48.70 24.81
N THR A 190 -4.81 48.53 24.12
CA THR A 190 -5.63 47.32 24.21
C THR A 190 -4.74 46.09 24.04
N PRO A 191 -4.94 45.02 24.82
CA PRO A 191 -4.13 43.82 24.71
C PRO A 191 -4.26 43.24 23.30
N GLU A 192 -3.21 43.37 22.49
CA GLU A 192 -3.15 42.70 21.20
C GLU A 192 -2.89 41.22 21.43
N THR A 193 -3.68 40.38 20.75
CA THR A 193 -3.51 38.93 20.83
C THR A 193 -2.18 38.54 20.18
N THR A 194 -1.53 37.51 20.70
CA THR A 194 -0.29 36.93 20.13
C THR A 194 -0.43 36.58 18.65
N MET A 195 -1.65 36.24 18.21
CA MET A 195 -1.92 35.98 16.80
C MET A 195 -1.80 37.24 15.91
N LYS A 196 -2.05 38.43 16.45
CA LYS A 196 -1.97 39.69 15.70
C LYS A 196 -0.52 40.22 15.64
N SER A 197 0.28 39.99 16.67
CA SER A 197 1.70 40.38 16.69
C SER A 197 2.60 39.43 15.86
N SER A 198 2.26 38.15 15.79
CA SER A 198 3.10 37.12 15.13
C SER A 198 2.95 37.06 13.61
N TYR A 199 1.88 37.66 13.06
CA TYR A 199 1.57 37.62 11.63
C TYR A 199 1.58 39.04 11.04
N SER A 200 2.74 39.69 11.07
CA SER A 200 2.94 40.88 10.25
C SER A 200 3.12 40.47 8.78
N LYS A 201 2.61 41.28 7.83
CA LYS A 201 2.74 40.99 6.39
C LYS A 201 4.22 40.95 6.00
N TYR A 202 4.77 39.75 5.88
CA TYR A 202 6.10 39.58 5.32
C TYR A 202 6.10 40.02 3.86
N ARG A 203 7.06 40.89 3.50
CA ARG A 203 7.29 41.33 2.13
C ARG A 203 7.78 40.11 1.34
N SER A 204 6.92 39.53 0.49
CA SER A 204 7.29 38.42 -0.36
C SER A 204 8.39 38.88 -1.33
N LEU A 205 9.56 38.25 -1.24
CA LEU A 205 10.59 38.43 -2.25
C LEU A 205 10.08 37.86 -3.58
N PRO A 206 10.27 38.58 -4.71
CA PRO A 206 9.84 38.09 -6.01
C PRO A 206 10.61 36.81 -6.36
N SER A 207 9.87 35.76 -6.73
CA SER A 207 10.46 34.49 -7.16
C SER A 207 11.27 34.72 -8.43
N GLN A 208 12.55 34.34 -8.40
CA GLN A 208 13.38 34.35 -9.61
C GLN A 208 12.85 33.29 -10.59
N PRO A 209 12.72 33.62 -11.88
CA PRO A 209 12.30 32.66 -12.90
C PRO A 209 13.33 31.54 -13.01
N ILE A 210 12.87 30.30 -12.91
CA ILE A 210 13.70 29.11 -13.14
C ILE A 210 13.97 29.04 -14.63
N HIS A 211 15.17 29.47 -15.05
CA HIS A 211 15.65 29.24 -16.41
C HIS A 211 15.84 27.72 -16.60
N ARG A 212 14.91 27.09 -17.33
CA ARG A 212 15.16 25.76 -17.90
C ARG A 212 16.19 25.97 -19.01
N GLY A 213 17.43 25.59 -18.76
CA GLY A 213 18.46 25.62 -19.77
C GLY A 213 18.15 24.55 -20.82
N ASP A 214 17.73 24.97 -22.02
CA ASP A 214 17.59 24.12 -23.20
C ASP A 214 18.95 23.67 -23.79
N ASN A 215 20.05 23.96 -23.10
CA ASN A 215 21.42 23.58 -23.48
C ASN A 215 21.91 22.41 -22.61
N THR A 216 21.26 21.26 -22.67
CA THR A 216 21.84 20.03 -22.13
C THR A 216 22.96 19.59 -23.08
N VAL A 217 24.21 19.89 -22.72
CA VAL A 217 25.38 19.30 -23.37
C VAL A 217 25.26 17.79 -23.21
N PRO A 218 25.15 17.00 -24.29
CA PRO A 218 25.12 15.55 -24.19
C PRO A 218 26.40 15.08 -23.51
N LEU A 219 26.26 14.28 -22.45
CA LEU A 219 27.42 13.67 -21.82
C LEU A 219 28.18 12.85 -22.88
N PRO A 220 29.52 12.95 -22.96
CA PRO A 220 30.28 12.20 -23.94
C PRO A 220 30.06 10.70 -23.71
N ALA A 221 29.50 10.02 -24.71
CA ALA A 221 29.33 8.57 -24.66
C ALA A 221 30.69 7.90 -24.80
N PHE A 222 31.00 6.95 -23.92
CA PHE A 222 32.23 6.19 -24.00
C PHE A 222 32.18 5.25 -25.22
N PRO A 223 33.26 5.16 -26.02
CA PRO A 223 33.31 4.21 -27.12
C PRO A 223 33.12 2.80 -26.55
N ASN A 224 32.19 2.06 -27.13
CA ASN A 224 31.78 0.69 -26.75
C ASN A 224 30.78 0.56 -25.58
N GLN A 225 30.17 1.64 -25.07
CA GLN A 225 29.19 1.55 -23.97
C GLN A 225 27.95 0.68 -24.29
N TYR A 226 27.66 0.48 -25.58
CA TYR A 226 26.55 -0.36 -26.05
C TYR A 226 27.02 -1.54 -26.93
N ALA A 227 28.32 -1.83 -26.98
CA ALA A 227 28.82 -2.95 -27.76
C ALA A 227 28.54 -4.26 -27.02
N THR A 228 27.90 -5.20 -27.71
CA THR A 228 27.71 -6.56 -27.17
C THR A 228 29.02 -7.34 -27.22
N ILE A 229 29.17 -8.33 -26.34
CA ILE A 229 30.37 -9.20 -26.29
C ILE A 229 30.64 -9.83 -27.67
N ASN A 230 29.59 -10.17 -28.43
CA ASN A 230 29.74 -10.73 -29.77
C ASN A 230 30.30 -9.71 -30.79
N SER A 231 29.82 -8.46 -30.79
CA SER A 231 30.35 -7.43 -31.69
C SER A 231 31.80 -7.03 -31.38
N ILE A 232 32.25 -7.25 -30.13
CA ILE A 232 33.65 -7.01 -29.74
C ILE A 232 34.55 -8.18 -30.18
N ASN A 233 34.04 -9.41 -30.10
CA ASN A 233 34.85 -10.61 -30.34
C ASN A 233 34.91 -11.05 -31.80
N TYR A 234 33.91 -10.71 -32.60
CA TYR A 234 33.80 -11.15 -33.99
C TYR A 234 33.92 -9.96 -34.93
N ASP A 235 35.14 -9.47 -35.09
CA ASP A 235 35.48 -8.58 -36.18
C ASP A 235 35.64 -9.42 -37.46
N SER A 236 35.02 -8.99 -38.56
CA SER A 236 35.15 -9.67 -39.84
C SER A 236 36.59 -9.51 -40.33
N LYS A 237 37.46 -10.44 -39.97
CA LYS A 237 38.78 -10.55 -40.59
C LYS A 237 38.56 -10.91 -42.04
N ASP A 238 38.88 -10.00 -42.94
CA ASP A 238 38.97 -10.28 -44.37
C ASP A 238 39.94 -11.45 -44.56
N ILE A 239 39.39 -12.63 -44.79
CA ILE A 239 40.16 -13.79 -45.19
C ILE A 239 40.61 -13.47 -46.61
N GLY A 240 41.84 -12.98 -46.74
CA GLY A 240 42.48 -12.70 -48.02
C GLY A 240 42.67 -13.97 -48.83
N VAL A 241 41.59 -14.48 -49.44
CA VAL A 241 41.63 -15.60 -50.37
C VAL A 241 42.28 -15.11 -51.66
N THR A 242 43.57 -15.40 -51.81
CA THR A 242 44.29 -15.15 -53.05
C THR A 242 43.85 -16.19 -54.09
N ILE A 243 42.84 -15.87 -54.89
CA ILE A 243 42.39 -16.75 -55.99
C ILE A 243 43.46 -16.72 -57.09
N ARG A 244 44.40 -17.68 -57.06
CA ARG A 244 45.29 -17.94 -58.20
C ARG A 244 44.47 -18.55 -59.33
N ARG A 245 44.11 -17.74 -60.34
CA ARG A 245 43.55 -18.23 -61.60
C ARG A 245 44.63 -19.01 -62.36
N VAL A 246 44.51 -20.34 -62.38
CA VAL A 246 45.25 -21.19 -63.31
C VAL A 246 44.56 -21.09 -64.67
N ARG A 247 45.19 -20.40 -65.63
CA ARG A 247 44.78 -20.47 -67.04
C ARG A 247 45.27 -21.80 -67.61
N LYS A 248 44.33 -22.68 -68.00
CA LYS A 248 44.62 -23.79 -68.91
C LYS A 248 44.82 -23.21 -70.31
N THR A 249 46.03 -23.31 -70.84
CA THR A 249 46.28 -23.23 -72.28
C THR A 249 45.92 -24.58 -72.89
N PHE A 250 45.00 -24.59 -73.85
CA PHE A 250 44.77 -25.73 -74.72
C PHE A 250 45.67 -25.55 -75.95
N GLU A 251 46.54 -26.54 -76.19
CA GLU A 251 47.12 -26.86 -77.50
C GLU A 251 46.15 -27.77 -78.27
#